data_AF-A0A1A8XA01-F1
#
_entry.id   AF-A0A1A8XA01-F1
#
_cell.length_a   1.000
_cell.length_b   1.000
_cell.length_c   1.000
_cell.angle_alpha   90.00
_cell.angle_beta   90.00
_cell.angle_gamma   90.00
#
_symmetry.space_group_name_H-M   'P 1'
#
loop_
_entity.id
_entity.type
_entity.pdbx_description
1 polymer ?
#
loop_
_entity_poly.entity_id
_entity_poly.type
_entity_poly.pdbx_seq_one_letter_code
_entity_poly.pdbx_strand_id
1 'polypeptide(L)'
;MTPSPKESDVKDIFIKILHNYNELKYSDKIKDTVIMECEDPILKSVAFLFIEKYGRALEDYRNNEEHEQFICKYLEDWVRYIKYFYTLGGTCEYKKKLWIKYIHDPWRKIEQSFGGVNLSCDFKTDKFSGSFEPELFNYNCNDHITIAPIIPVSVGFSLFGIALICIFLSKFTPVVSWIHSHREIKKKTFQNINNEDKQEFSENFLWNSDEHTEHNINHLSYHPRRN
;
A
#
# COMPACT_ATOMS: atom_id res chain seq x y z
N MET A 1 30.70 -21.66 -33.56
CA MET A 1 30.95 -20.48 -32.70
C MET A 1 29.66 -19.71 -32.61
N THR A 2 28.93 -19.84 -31.50
CA THR A 2 27.74 -19.04 -31.24
C THR A 2 28.16 -17.58 -31.03
N PRO A 3 27.49 -16.62 -31.69
CA PRO A 3 27.85 -15.20 -31.57
C PRO A 3 27.62 -14.72 -30.13
N SER A 4 28.56 -13.92 -29.63
CA SER A 4 28.44 -13.29 -28.31
C SER A 4 27.18 -12.42 -28.24
N PRO A 5 26.43 -12.44 -27.11
CA PRO A 5 25.24 -11.64 -26.92
C PRO A 5 25.44 -10.14 -27.16
N LYS A 6 24.66 -9.56 -28.10
CA LYS A 6 24.57 -8.10 -28.29
C LYS A 6 23.72 -7.47 -27.18
N GLU A 7 24.04 -6.23 -26.82
CA GLU A 7 23.40 -5.50 -25.72
C GLU A 7 21.92 -5.18 -25.96
N SER A 8 21.53 -4.93 -27.22
CA SER A 8 20.13 -4.71 -27.62
C SER A 8 19.23 -5.89 -27.25
N ASP A 9 19.71 -7.10 -27.51
CA ASP A 9 18.91 -8.31 -27.38
C ASP A 9 18.70 -8.67 -25.90
N VAL A 10 19.68 -8.31 -25.05
CA VAL A 10 19.56 -8.42 -23.58
C VAL A 10 18.50 -7.46 -23.04
N LYS A 11 18.42 -6.24 -23.59
CA LYS A 11 17.45 -5.23 -23.16
C LYS A 11 16.00 -5.61 -23.50
N ASP A 12 15.77 -6.26 -24.63
CA ASP A 12 14.43 -6.69 -25.01
C ASP A 12 13.93 -7.84 -24.13
N ILE A 13 14.81 -8.80 -23.80
CA ILE A 13 14.54 -9.86 -22.81
C ILE A 13 14.25 -9.25 -21.43
N PHE A 14 15.02 -8.24 -21.02
CA PHE A 14 14.80 -7.52 -19.76
C PHE A 14 13.40 -6.93 -19.67
N ILE A 15 12.96 -6.22 -20.71
CA ILE A 15 11.63 -5.59 -20.77
C ILE A 15 10.54 -6.67 -20.67
N LYS A 16 10.69 -7.79 -21.35
CA LYS A 16 9.73 -8.91 -21.32
C LYS A 16 9.60 -9.53 -19.92
N ILE A 17 10.72 -9.75 -19.23
CA ILE A 17 10.74 -10.34 -17.88
C ILE A 17 10.20 -9.33 -16.84
N LEU A 18 10.43 -8.03 -17.02
CA LEU A 18 10.05 -7.00 -16.05
C LEU A 18 8.62 -6.48 -16.14
N HIS A 19 7.93 -6.56 -17.28
CA HIS A 19 6.58 -5.99 -17.37
C HIS A 19 5.48 -6.88 -16.76
N ASN A 20 5.82 -8.02 -16.14
CA ASN A 20 4.85 -9.01 -15.68
C ASN A 20 4.86 -9.24 -14.15
N TYR A 21 4.95 -8.17 -13.35
CA TYR A 21 4.99 -8.21 -11.86
C TYR A 21 3.62 -8.08 -11.18
N ASN A 22 2.52 -8.49 -11.82
CA ASN A 22 1.21 -8.40 -11.18
C ASN A 22 1.03 -9.43 -10.05
N GLU A 23 1.70 -10.59 -10.12
CA GLU A 23 1.67 -11.66 -9.11
C GLU A 23 3.02 -12.38 -9.02
N LEU A 24 3.41 -12.81 -7.81
CA LEU A 24 4.62 -13.61 -7.59
C LEU A 24 4.33 -15.11 -7.80
N LYS A 25 4.72 -15.64 -8.95
CA LYS A 25 4.41 -17.01 -9.37
C LYS A 25 5.28 -18.08 -8.70
N TYR A 26 6.53 -17.75 -8.39
CA TYR A 26 7.55 -18.71 -7.92
C TYR A 26 7.99 -18.47 -6.48
N SER A 27 7.26 -17.62 -5.75
CA SER A 27 7.54 -17.28 -4.35
C SER A 27 7.42 -18.46 -3.39
N ASP A 28 6.65 -19.49 -3.75
CA ASP A 28 6.46 -20.72 -2.99
C ASP A 28 7.75 -21.54 -2.86
N LYS A 29 8.66 -21.46 -3.84
CA LYS A 29 9.95 -22.17 -3.87
C LYS A 29 10.88 -21.82 -2.69
N ILE A 30 10.55 -20.78 -1.94
CA ILE A 30 11.34 -20.25 -0.82
C ILE A 30 10.80 -20.72 0.53
N LYS A 31 9.53 -21.15 0.61
CA LYS A 31 8.81 -21.35 1.88
C LYS A 31 9.50 -22.34 2.83
N ASP A 32 10.09 -23.40 2.29
CA ASP A 32 10.76 -24.44 3.08
C ASP A 32 12.28 -24.28 3.12
N THR A 33 12.77 -23.06 2.94
CA THR A 33 14.21 -22.75 2.87
C THR A 33 14.65 -21.85 4.03
N VAL A 34 15.95 -21.91 4.35
CA VAL A 34 16.60 -21.05 5.35
C VAL A 34 16.41 -19.55 5.07
N ILE A 35 16.02 -19.16 3.85
CA ILE A 35 15.73 -17.78 3.46
C ILE A 35 14.56 -17.20 4.27
N MET A 36 13.58 -18.01 4.66
CA MET A 36 12.46 -17.55 5.49
C MET A 36 12.89 -17.12 6.89
N GLU A 37 13.99 -17.69 7.39
CA GLU A 37 14.62 -17.33 8.67
C GLU A 37 15.45 -16.04 8.59
N CYS A 38 15.65 -15.48 7.39
CA CYS A 38 16.45 -14.26 7.22
C CYS A 38 15.77 -13.07 7.92
N GLU A 39 16.44 -12.48 8.90
CA GLU A 39 15.94 -11.30 9.63
C GLU A 39 16.14 -10.00 8.84
N ASP A 40 17.01 -9.99 7.84
CA ASP A 40 17.26 -8.82 6.99
C ASP A 40 16.15 -8.71 5.93
N PRO A 41 15.23 -7.74 6.03
CA PRO A 41 14.10 -7.62 5.12
C PRO A 41 14.53 -7.28 3.70
N ILE A 42 15.67 -6.60 3.52
CA ILE A 42 16.22 -6.26 2.21
C ILE A 42 16.73 -7.54 1.54
N LEU A 43 17.54 -8.33 2.26
CA LEU A 43 18.08 -9.57 1.71
C LEU A 43 16.99 -10.60 1.41
N LYS A 44 16.01 -10.73 2.31
CA LYS A 44 14.84 -11.57 2.09
C LYS A 44 14.10 -11.16 0.82
N SER A 45 13.84 -9.85 0.65
CA SER A 45 13.18 -9.32 -0.56
C SER A 45 14.00 -9.58 -1.84
N VAL A 46 15.33 -9.42 -1.78
CA VAL A 46 16.24 -9.75 -2.88
C VAL A 46 16.13 -11.23 -3.26
N ALA A 47 16.10 -12.12 -2.28
CA ALA A 47 15.95 -13.55 -2.54
C ALA A 47 14.61 -13.88 -3.21
N PHE A 48 13.51 -13.28 -2.75
CA PHE A 48 12.20 -13.39 -3.42
C PHE A 48 12.26 -12.96 -4.89
N LEU A 49 12.84 -11.78 -5.16
CA LEU A 49 12.96 -11.25 -6.51
C LEU A 49 13.86 -12.12 -7.40
N PHE A 50 14.94 -12.67 -6.85
CA PHE A 50 15.85 -13.52 -7.61
C PHE A 50 15.13 -14.79 -8.09
N ILE A 51 14.38 -15.43 -7.20
CA ILE A 51 13.69 -16.69 -7.47
C ILE A 51 12.53 -16.48 -8.44
N GLU A 52 11.82 -15.36 -8.32
CA GLU A 52 10.79 -14.97 -9.29
C GLU A 52 11.39 -14.74 -10.68
N LYS A 53 12.52 -14.01 -10.76
CA LYS A 53 13.21 -13.74 -12.04
C LYS A 53 13.72 -15.03 -12.68
N TYR A 54 14.35 -15.90 -11.90
CA TYR A 54 14.85 -17.17 -12.38
C TYR A 54 13.71 -18.08 -12.89
N GLY A 55 12.64 -18.22 -12.10
CA GLY A 55 11.50 -19.07 -12.49
C GLY A 55 10.84 -18.61 -13.80
N ARG A 56 10.68 -17.30 -13.99
CA ARG A 56 10.12 -16.75 -15.25
C ARG A 56 11.07 -16.94 -16.43
N ALA A 57 12.36 -16.71 -16.21
CA ALA A 57 13.38 -16.95 -17.22
C ALA A 57 13.44 -18.43 -17.64
N LEU A 58 13.31 -19.34 -16.68
CA LEU A 58 13.27 -20.78 -16.92
C LEU A 58 12.01 -21.21 -17.68
N GLU A 59 10.86 -20.63 -17.34
CA GLU A 59 9.62 -20.85 -18.09
C GLU A 59 9.73 -20.34 -19.53
N ASP A 60 10.28 -19.15 -19.74
CA ASP A 60 10.51 -18.60 -21.07
C ASP A 60 11.46 -19.48 -21.89
N TYR A 61 12.55 -19.96 -21.29
CA TYR A 61 13.49 -20.88 -21.91
C TYR A 61 12.86 -22.21 -22.32
N ARG A 62 12.01 -22.79 -21.47
CA ARG A 62 11.28 -24.04 -21.78
C ARG A 62 10.32 -23.89 -22.97
N ASN A 63 9.80 -22.69 -23.16
CA ASN A 63 8.85 -22.40 -24.24
C ASN A 63 9.56 -21.99 -25.54
N ASN A 64 10.73 -21.37 -25.45
CA ASN A 64 11.56 -20.97 -26.57
C ASN A 64 13.02 -21.29 -26.23
N GLU A 65 13.51 -22.46 -26.65
CA GLU A 65 14.86 -22.96 -26.35
C GLU A 65 15.98 -22.06 -26.92
N GLU A 66 15.64 -21.07 -27.72
CA GLU A 66 16.56 -20.03 -28.16
C GLU A 66 16.81 -19.01 -27.02
N HIS A 67 18.04 -18.51 -26.91
CA HIS A 67 18.47 -17.42 -26.01
C HIS A 67 18.91 -17.78 -24.58
N GLU A 68 19.15 -19.05 -24.24
CA GLU A 68 19.68 -19.43 -22.90
C GLU A 68 20.89 -18.58 -22.47
N GLN A 69 21.84 -18.37 -23.38
CA GLN A 69 23.03 -17.57 -23.10
C GLN A 69 22.70 -16.11 -22.74
N PHE A 70 21.70 -15.50 -23.39
CA PHE A 70 21.27 -14.13 -23.10
C PHE A 70 20.52 -14.06 -21.77
N ILE A 71 19.67 -15.05 -21.50
CA ILE A 71 18.96 -15.20 -20.23
C ILE A 71 19.95 -15.33 -19.07
N CYS A 72 20.93 -16.22 -19.20
CA CYS A 72 21.94 -16.40 -18.17
C CYS A 72 22.78 -15.15 -17.97
N LYS A 73 23.24 -14.50 -19.05
CA LYS A 73 23.98 -13.24 -18.96
C LYS A 73 23.19 -12.18 -18.18
N TYR A 74 21.90 -12.04 -18.49
CA TYR A 74 21.02 -11.12 -17.78
C TYR A 74 20.92 -11.43 -16.29
N LEU A 75 20.60 -12.68 -15.93
CA LEU A 75 20.42 -13.08 -14.54
C LEU A 75 21.74 -12.94 -13.75
N GLU A 76 22.86 -13.34 -14.34
CA GLU A 76 24.19 -13.21 -13.74
C GLU A 76 24.56 -11.75 -13.49
N ASP A 77 24.34 -10.86 -14.46
CA ASP A 77 24.62 -9.43 -14.32
C ASP A 77 23.71 -8.79 -13.25
N TRP A 78 22.43 -9.17 -13.21
CA TRP A 78 21.50 -8.70 -12.17
C TRP A 78 21.93 -9.16 -10.77
N VAL A 79 22.24 -10.45 -10.59
CA VAL A 79 22.71 -11.00 -9.32
C VAL A 79 24.02 -10.33 -8.90
N ARG A 80 24.96 -10.13 -9.82
CA ARG A 80 26.24 -9.46 -9.57
C ARG A 80 26.02 -8.02 -9.09
N TYR A 81 25.16 -7.28 -9.78
CA TYR A 81 24.82 -5.91 -9.41
C TYR A 81 24.20 -5.87 -8.01
N ILE A 82 23.13 -6.61 -7.75
CA ILE A 82 22.45 -6.58 -6.44
C ILE A 82 23.39 -7.04 -5.31
N LYS A 83 24.23 -8.06 -5.55
CA LYS A 83 25.26 -8.48 -4.60
C LYS A 83 26.24 -7.37 -4.28
N TYR A 84 26.73 -6.66 -5.31
CA TYR A 84 27.63 -5.52 -5.14
C TYR A 84 26.97 -4.46 -4.26
N PHE A 85 25.72 -4.06 -4.53
CA PHE A 85 25.02 -3.07 -3.70
C PHE A 85 24.80 -3.55 -2.26
N TYR A 86 24.27 -4.75 -2.09
CA TYR A 86 23.93 -5.27 -0.77
C TYR A 86 25.16 -5.46 0.13
N THR A 87 26.30 -5.85 -0.45
CA THR A 87 27.55 -6.10 0.29
C THR A 87 28.49 -4.89 0.35
N LEU A 88 28.04 -3.72 -0.12
CA LEU A 88 28.86 -2.50 -0.23
C LEU A 88 30.16 -2.79 -0.99
N GLY A 89 29.96 -3.28 -2.22
CA GLY A 89 30.99 -3.77 -3.13
C GLY A 89 31.95 -4.77 -2.50
N GLY A 90 31.45 -5.61 -1.60
CA GLY A 90 32.18 -6.68 -0.91
C GLY A 90 33.06 -6.23 0.25
N THR A 91 32.96 -4.98 0.69
CA THR A 91 33.72 -4.47 1.85
C THR A 91 33.06 -4.82 3.19
N CYS A 92 31.74 -5.06 3.20
CA CYS A 92 30.99 -5.36 4.43
C CYS A 92 30.93 -6.87 4.72
N GLU A 93 31.81 -7.34 5.62
CA GLU A 93 31.91 -8.77 5.98
C GLU A 93 30.63 -9.36 6.56
N TYR A 94 29.88 -8.60 7.35
CA TYR A 94 28.60 -9.07 7.89
C TYR A 94 27.60 -9.37 6.77
N LYS A 95 27.42 -8.44 5.83
CA LYS A 95 26.51 -8.61 4.67
C LYS A 95 26.98 -9.72 3.73
N LYS A 96 28.30 -9.91 3.56
CA LYS A 96 28.86 -11.06 2.83
C LYS A 96 28.42 -12.39 3.45
N LYS A 97 28.55 -12.54 4.76
CA LYS A 97 28.12 -13.75 5.47
C LYS A 97 26.62 -14.01 5.30
N LEU A 98 25.79 -12.96 5.38
CA LEU A 98 24.35 -13.09 5.14
C LEU A 98 24.05 -13.52 3.70
N TRP A 99 24.70 -12.90 2.71
CA TRP A 99 24.55 -13.26 1.29
C TRP A 99 24.89 -14.74 1.04
N ILE A 100 26.01 -15.21 1.60
CA ILE A 100 26.41 -16.61 1.47
C ILE A 100 25.34 -17.53 2.07
N LYS A 101 24.97 -17.29 3.33
CA LYS A 101 24.03 -18.12 4.08
C LYS A 101 22.65 -18.20 3.42
N TYR A 102 22.11 -17.09 2.93
CA TYR A 102 20.71 -17.00 2.50
C TYR A 102 20.52 -16.96 0.97
N ILE A 103 21.56 -16.76 0.17
CA ILE A 103 21.44 -16.79 -1.30
C ILE A 103 22.32 -17.87 -1.89
N HIS A 104 23.63 -17.86 -1.62
CA HIS A 104 24.58 -18.80 -2.24
C HIS A 104 24.31 -20.25 -1.84
N ASP A 105 24.38 -20.56 -0.54
CA ASP A 105 24.28 -21.91 -0.01
C ASP A 105 22.96 -22.61 -0.35
N PRO A 106 21.78 -21.97 -0.21
CA PRO A 106 20.51 -22.61 -0.54
C PRO A 106 20.23 -22.68 -2.05
N TRP A 107 20.96 -21.93 -2.89
CA TRP A 107 20.64 -21.78 -4.31
C TRP A 107 20.46 -23.12 -5.04
N ARG A 108 21.44 -24.02 -4.91
CA ARG A 108 21.41 -25.31 -5.62
C ARG A 108 20.16 -26.15 -5.27
N LYS A 109 19.71 -26.10 -4.01
CA LYS A 109 18.50 -26.82 -3.58
C LYS A 109 17.24 -26.17 -4.16
N ILE A 110 17.21 -24.84 -4.19
CA ILE A 110 16.10 -24.06 -4.76
C ILE A 110 16.00 -24.31 -6.26
N GLU A 111 17.11 -24.27 -6.97
CA GLU A 111 17.19 -24.56 -8.40
C GLU A 111 16.67 -25.96 -8.73
N GLN A 112 17.01 -26.97 -7.93
CA GLN A 112 16.46 -28.32 -8.08
C GLN A 112 14.93 -28.39 -7.87
N SER A 113 14.37 -27.51 -7.03
CA SER A 113 12.93 -27.49 -6.74
C SER A 113 12.07 -27.02 -7.92
N PHE A 114 12.67 -26.42 -8.95
CA PHE A 114 12.00 -26.08 -10.20
C PHE A 114 11.77 -27.31 -11.11
N GLY A 115 12.48 -28.42 -10.86
CA GLY A 115 12.39 -29.70 -11.58
C GLY A 115 12.78 -29.62 -13.06
N GLY A 116 13.01 -30.74 -13.74
CA GLY A 116 13.26 -30.78 -15.19
C GLY A 116 14.62 -30.23 -15.65
N VAL A 117 14.71 -29.80 -16.91
CA VAL A 117 15.90 -29.11 -17.46
C VAL A 117 15.96 -27.72 -16.84
N ASN A 118 17.10 -27.39 -16.24
CA ASN A 118 17.40 -26.11 -15.61
C ASN A 118 18.29 -25.27 -16.53
N LEU A 119 18.28 -23.95 -16.33
CA LEU A 119 19.20 -23.04 -17.01
C LEU A 119 20.64 -23.32 -16.53
N SER A 120 21.59 -23.46 -17.45
CA SER A 120 23.00 -23.69 -17.10
C SER A 120 23.75 -22.38 -16.80
N CYS A 121 23.19 -21.52 -15.95
CA CYS A 121 23.81 -20.24 -15.58
C CYS A 121 24.85 -20.41 -14.46
N ASP A 122 25.97 -19.67 -14.52
CA ASP A 122 27.01 -19.70 -13.49
C ASP A 122 26.86 -18.50 -12.55
N PHE A 123 26.01 -18.67 -11.53
CA PHE A 123 25.87 -17.69 -10.46
C PHE A 123 27.07 -17.73 -9.52
N LYS A 124 28.16 -17.06 -9.89
CA LYS A 124 29.35 -16.81 -9.04
C LYS A 124 28.97 -15.95 -7.83
N THR A 125 28.25 -16.54 -6.88
CA THR A 125 27.62 -15.87 -5.73
C THR A 125 28.59 -15.76 -4.55
N ASP A 126 29.66 -16.55 -4.53
CA ASP A 126 30.73 -16.63 -3.54
C ASP A 126 31.87 -15.59 -3.73
N LYS A 127 32.09 -15.11 -4.96
CA LYS A 127 33.16 -14.13 -5.25
C LYS A 127 32.71 -12.69 -5.04
N PHE A 128 33.41 -11.95 -4.19
CA PHE A 128 33.10 -10.54 -3.91
C PHE A 128 34.14 -9.61 -4.54
N SER A 129 33.67 -8.49 -5.06
CA SER A 129 34.52 -7.35 -5.41
C SER A 129 35.17 -6.79 -4.13
N GLY A 130 36.29 -6.08 -4.23
CA GLY A 130 36.91 -5.35 -3.11
C GLY A 130 36.90 -3.84 -3.31
N SER A 131 36.13 -3.35 -4.28
CA SER A 131 36.20 -2.00 -4.81
C SER A 131 34.86 -1.29 -4.60
N PHE A 132 34.63 -0.84 -3.36
CA PHE A 132 33.58 0.11 -3.05
C PHE A 132 34.26 1.35 -2.47
N GLU A 133 34.07 2.50 -3.09
CA GLU A 133 34.58 3.77 -2.52
C GLU A 133 33.82 4.06 -1.23
N PRO A 134 34.49 4.00 -0.05
CA PRO A 134 33.85 4.22 1.24
C PRO A 134 33.35 5.67 1.39
N GLU A 135 33.85 6.58 0.55
CA GLU A 135 33.63 8.02 0.64
C GLU A 135 32.18 8.44 0.38
N LEU A 136 31.38 7.58 -0.25
CA LEU A 136 29.99 7.92 -0.58
C LEU A 136 29.02 7.78 0.61
N PHE A 137 29.36 6.97 1.63
CA PHE A 137 28.48 6.73 2.77
C PHE A 137 29.29 6.43 4.05
N ASN A 138 29.23 7.32 5.05
CA ASN A 138 29.68 7.04 6.41
C ASN A 138 28.69 6.09 7.10
N TYR A 139 28.60 4.85 6.63
CA TYR A 139 27.69 3.83 7.15
C TYR A 139 28.47 2.75 7.88
N ASN A 140 28.09 2.48 9.13
CA ASN A 140 28.60 1.35 9.86
C ASN A 140 27.90 0.07 9.35
N CYS A 141 28.67 -0.83 8.73
CA CYS A 141 28.23 -2.13 8.22
C CYS A 141 27.45 -2.98 9.24
N ASN A 142 27.67 -2.72 10.55
CA ASN A 142 27.02 -3.41 11.66
C ASN A 142 25.76 -2.70 12.18
N ASP A 143 25.46 -1.49 11.70
CA ASP A 143 24.21 -0.84 12.08
C ASP A 143 23.09 -1.62 11.42
N HIS A 144 22.43 -2.46 12.22
CA HIS A 144 21.07 -2.84 11.96
C HIS A 144 20.35 -1.53 11.64
N ILE A 145 19.97 -1.33 10.38
CA ILE A 145 18.94 -0.35 10.07
C ILE A 145 17.69 -0.94 10.71
N THR A 146 17.57 -0.79 12.02
CA THR A 146 16.30 -0.56 12.66
C THR A 146 15.80 0.64 11.90
N ILE A 147 14.92 0.41 10.93
CA ILE A 147 14.03 1.45 10.48
C ILE A 147 13.33 1.83 11.78
N ALA A 148 13.87 2.85 12.47
CA ALA A 148 13.21 3.44 13.61
C ALA A 148 11.77 3.65 13.13
N PRO A 149 10.75 3.28 13.90
CA PRO A 149 9.39 3.24 13.39
C PRO A 149 8.98 4.70 13.09
N ILE A 150 9.26 5.14 11.86
CA ILE A 150 8.90 6.45 11.30
C ILE A 150 7.37 6.49 11.16
N ILE A 151 6.72 5.32 11.12
CA ILE A 151 5.29 5.12 10.96
C ILE A 151 4.48 5.70 12.15
N PRO A 152 4.69 5.33 13.42
CA PRO A 152 3.94 5.91 14.55
C PRO A 152 4.22 7.41 14.76
N VAL A 153 5.43 7.87 14.44
CA VAL A 153 5.80 9.28 14.56
C VAL A 153 5.03 10.14 13.54
N SER A 154 4.86 9.65 12.31
CA SER A 154 4.12 10.33 11.24
C SER A 154 2.62 10.49 11.52
N VAL A 155 1.98 9.45 12.09
CA VAL A 155 0.55 9.50 12.44
C VAL A 155 0.31 10.47 13.60
N GLY A 156 1.22 10.47 14.60
CA GLY A 156 1.14 11.38 15.74
C GLY A 156 1.23 12.86 15.33
N PHE A 157 2.17 13.22 14.45
CA PHE A 157 2.30 14.59 13.95
C PHE A 157 1.11 15.02 13.10
N SER A 158 0.53 14.11 12.31
CA SER A 158 -0.66 14.39 11.51
C SER A 158 -1.88 14.70 12.39
N LEU A 159 -2.11 13.91 13.43
CA LEU A 159 -3.20 14.14 14.40
C LEU A 159 -2.98 15.42 15.22
N PHE A 160 -1.74 15.69 15.64
CA PHE A 160 -1.40 16.90 16.38
C PHE A 160 -1.56 18.17 15.52
N GLY A 161 -1.16 18.11 14.24
CA GLY A 161 -1.37 19.18 13.28
C GLY A 161 -2.85 19.48 13.04
N ILE A 162 -3.68 18.44 12.85
CA ILE A 162 -5.14 18.60 12.73
C ILE A 162 -5.72 19.24 13.99
N ALA A 163 -5.33 18.79 15.18
CA ALA A 163 -5.81 19.35 16.45
C ALA A 163 -5.46 20.84 16.60
N LEU A 164 -4.24 21.25 16.24
CA LEU A 164 -3.84 22.65 16.26
C LEU A 164 -4.66 23.49 15.28
N ILE A 165 -4.86 23.01 14.05
CA ILE A 165 -5.70 23.69 13.05
C ILE A 165 -7.12 23.86 13.57
N CYS A 166 -7.72 22.82 14.19
CA CYS A 166 -9.05 22.92 14.80
C CYS A 166 -9.12 23.99 15.90
N ILE A 167 -8.11 24.08 16.77
CA ILE A 167 -8.03 25.10 17.82
C ILE A 167 -7.92 26.50 17.20
N PHE A 168 -7.06 26.69 16.20
CA PHE A 168 -6.93 27.97 15.50
C PHE A 168 -8.24 28.37 14.80
N LEU A 169 -8.89 27.44 14.08
CA LEU A 169 -10.17 27.70 13.43
C LEU A 169 -11.29 28.00 14.44
N SER A 170 -11.27 27.38 15.63
CA SER A 170 -12.22 27.68 16.70
C SER A 170 -12.06 29.09 17.28
N LYS A 171 -10.84 29.66 17.19
CA LYS A 171 -10.55 31.03 17.62
C LYS A 171 -10.96 32.08 16.59
N PHE A 172 -10.96 31.74 15.30
CA PHE A 172 -11.23 32.67 14.18
C PHE A 172 -12.60 32.53 13.54
N THR A 173 -13.37 31.50 13.86
CA THR A 173 -14.72 31.30 13.30
C THR A 173 -15.75 31.51 14.40
N PRO A 174 -16.77 32.40 14.27
CA PRO A 174 -17.84 32.54 15.25
C PRO A 174 -18.84 31.38 15.11
N VAL A 175 -18.36 30.13 15.12
CA VAL A 175 -19.18 28.91 15.01
C VAL A 175 -20.10 28.78 16.22
N VAL A 176 -19.73 29.33 17.38
CA VAL A 176 -20.61 29.37 18.55
C VAL A 176 -21.88 30.17 18.23
N SER A 177 -21.76 31.32 17.56
CA SER A 177 -22.91 32.15 17.16
C SER A 177 -23.73 31.50 16.05
N TRP A 178 -23.08 30.81 15.10
CA TRP A 178 -23.76 30.07 14.04
C TRP A 178 -24.51 28.84 14.58
N ILE A 179 -23.93 28.08 15.50
CA ILE A 179 -24.58 26.94 16.17
C ILE A 179 -25.73 27.40 17.06
N HIS A 180 -25.58 28.52 17.78
CA HIS A 180 -26.69 29.09 18.56
C HIS A 180 -27.86 29.48 17.65
N SER A 181 -27.57 30.18 16.54
CA SER A 181 -28.58 30.54 15.54
C SER A 181 -29.27 29.30 14.97
N HIS A 182 -28.50 28.26 14.61
CA HIS A 182 -29.06 27.06 13.99
C HIS A 182 -29.92 26.23 14.97
N ARG A 183 -29.61 26.26 16.26
CA ARG A 183 -30.44 25.66 17.33
C ARG A 183 -31.75 26.44 17.55
N GLU A 184 -31.70 27.76 17.54
CA GLU A 184 -32.89 28.59 17.69
C GLU A 184 -33.83 28.51 16.46
N ILE A 185 -33.28 28.38 15.25
CA ILE A 185 -34.06 28.10 14.03
C ILE A 185 -34.79 26.75 14.15
N LYS A 186 -34.12 25.70 14.61
CA LYS A 186 -34.76 24.38 14.82
C LYS A 186 -35.83 24.39 15.92
N LYS A 187 -35.65 25.17 17.00
CA LYS A 187 -36.69 25.33 18.04
C LYS A 187 -37.95 26.01 17.49
N LYS A 188 -37.80 27.06 16.67
CA LYS A 188 -38.94 27.73 16.02
C LYS A 188 -39.70 26.80 15.08
N THR A 189 -38.98 26.01 14.27
CA THR A 189 -39.62 25.01 13.40
C THR A 189 -40.38 23.96 14.20
N PHE A 190 -39.82 23.47 15.32
CA PHE A 190 -40.49 22.49 16.19
C PHE A 190 -41.71 23.06 16.93
N GLN A 191 -41.68 24.34 17.33
CA GLN A 191 -42.84 25.02 17.91
C GLN A 191 -43.96 25.25 16.90
N ASN A 192 -43.63 25.54 15.63
CA ASN A 192 -44.63 25.67 14.58
C ASN A 192 -45.30 24.32 14.26
N ILE A 193 -44.53 23.24 14.16
CA ILE A 193 -45.06 21.88 13.93
C ILE A 193 -45.96 21.43 15.09
N ASN A 194 -45.54 21.63 16.35
CA ASN A 194 -46.38 21.29 17.50
C ASN A 194 -47.65 22.16 17.62
N ASN A 195 -47.65 23.38 17.09
CA ASN A 195 -48.84 24.23 17.08
C ASN A 195 -49.81 23.83 15.96
N GLU A 196 -49.29 23.45 14.78
CA GLU A 196 -50.10 22.86 13.70
C GLU A 196 -50.73 21.52 14.14
N ASP A 197 -49.96 20.64 14.79
CA ASP A 197 -50.46 19.37 15.33
C ASP A 197 -51.52 19.58 16.43
N LYS A 198 -51.36 20.59 17.29
CA LYS A 198 -52.39 20.93 18.30
C LYS A 198 -53.64 21.55 17.70
N GLN A 199 -53.51 22.30 16.61
CA GLN A 199 -54.64 22.92 15.93
C GLN A 199 -55.44 21.87 15.15
N GLU A 200 -54.79 20.93 14.44
CA GLU A 200 -55.46 19.78 13.80
C GLU A 200 -56.07 18.80 14.82
N PHE A 201 -55.43 18.59 15.98
CA PHE A 201 -55.97 17.72 17.04
C PHE A 201 -57.16 18.36 17.78
N SER A 202 -57.15 19.68 17.96
CA SER A 202 -58.28 20.44 18.54
C SER A 202 -59.46 20.51 17.57
N GLU A 203 -59.20 20.69 16.26
CA GLU A 203 -60.26 20.71 15.25
C GLU A 203 -60.91 19.32 15.13
N ASN A 204 -60.13 18.22 15.11
CA ASN A 204 -60.69 16.86 15.04
C ASN A 204 -61.45 16.41 16.31
N PHE A 205 -61.16 16.98 17.49
CA PHE A 205 -61.91 16.69 18.72
C PHE A 205 -63.26 17.42 18.77
N LEU A 206 -63.39 18.59 18.13
CA LEU A 206 -64.61 19.39 18.15
C LEU A 206 -65.72 18.79 17.26
N TRP A 207 -65.36 18.12 16.16
CA TRP A 207 -66.31 17.54 15.20
C TRP A 207 -66.91 16.19 15.61
N ASN A 208 -66.46 15.60 16.72
CA ASN A 208 -66.84 14.23 17.13
C ASN A 208 -67.71 14.18 18.41
N SER A 209 -68.23 15.32 18.89
CA SER A 209 -69.05 15.40 20.12
C SER A 209 -70.44 16.03 19.97
N ASP A 210 -70.87 16.42 18.77
CA ASP A 210 -72.23 16.95 18.55
C ASP A 210 -73.05 16.03 17.62
N GLU A 211 -73.46 14.89 18.17
CA GLU A 211 -74.66 14.18 17.72
C GLU A 211 -75.68 14.11 18.87
N HIS A 212 -76.17 15.28 19.28
CA HIS A 212 -77.60 15.48 19.50
C HIS A 212 -77.94 16.97 19.67
N THR A 213 -79.06 17.35 19.05
CA THR A 213 -79.77 18.65 19.04
C THR A 213 -79.26 19.68 18.03
N GLU A 214 -79.72 19.67 16.78
CA GLU A 214 -80.98 20.21 16.23
C GLU A 214 -80.83 21.65 15.69
N HIS A 215 -81.41 21.87 14.50
CA HIS A 215 -81.63 23.14 13.80
C HIS A 215 -80.49 23.77 12.96
N ASN A 216 -80.48 23.39 11.68
CA ASN A 216 -80.76 24.26 10.53
C ASN A 216 -80.66 25.79 10.81
N ILE A 217 -79.70 26.50 10.19
CA ILE A 217 -79.87 27.76 9.41
C ILE A 217 -78.51 28.34 8.99
N ASN A 218 -78.39 28.66 7.69
CA ASN A 218 -77.32 29.42 7.03
C ASN A 218 -77.15 30.82 7.62
N HIS A 219 -75.93 31.34 7.83
CA HIS A 219 -75.67 32.79 7.71
C HIS A 219 -74.19 33.11 7.40
N LEU A 220 -73.94 33.66 6.21
CA LEU A 220 -72.83 34.58 5.96
C LEU A 220 -72.95 35.79 6.92
N SER A 221 -71.84 36.26 7.50
CA SER A 221 -71.51 37.69 7.48
C SER A 221 -70.02 37.94 7.77
N TYR A 222 -69.40 38.64 6.83
CA TYR A 222 -68.15 39.38 6.95
C TYR A 222 -68.25 40.48 8.02
N HIS A 223 -67.13 40.97 8.60
CA HIS A 223 -66.93 42.41 8.85
C HIS A 223 -65.46 42.73 9.25
N PRO A 224 -64.98 43.95 8.97
CA PRO A 224 -63.62 44.20 8.53
C PRO A 224 -62.79 45.06 9.51
N ARG A 225 -61.51 45.11 9.16
CA ARG A 225 -60.42 45.92 9.70
C ARG A 225 -60.76 47.42 9.76
N ARG A 226 -60.25 48.12 10.79
CA ARG A 226 -60.14 49.58 10.82
C ARG A 226 -58.77 50.02 11.34
N ASN A 227 -58.07 50.72 10.45
CA ASN A 227 -56.86 51.56 10.53
C ASN A 227 -55.70 51.11 11.43
#